data_AF-A0A949Z016-F1
#
_entry.id   AF-A0A949Z016-F1
#
_cell.length_a   1.000
_cell.length_b   1.000
_cell.length_c   1.000
_cell.angle_alpha   90.00
_cell.angle_beta   90.00
_cell.angle_gamma   90.00
#
_symmetry.space_group_name_H-M   'P 1'
#
loop_
_entity.id
_entity.type
_entity.pdbx_description
1 polymer ?
#
loop_
_entity_poly.entity_id
_entity_poly.type
_entity_poly.pdbx_seq_one_letter_code
_entity_poly.pdbx_strand_id
1 'polypeptide(L)'
;MSYSGWRPYVPVAERRWRAAKKLAKLRKNGHAVSPVTIAGRSIAKSLWGKSWCTNLERYSDYENRLPRGRTYVRNGSVVDLQIVTGKVSAVVSGSDLYTVTISIAPITTTRWKAICRDCAGTIDSLVELLQGRLSKGVMDRVCREADGLFPAPKEIKLSCSCPDWADMCKHVAAVLYGIGVRLDEKPALLFELRGVDETELLANAGQELSLKKAVPTTTKVLDDGDVAAVFGLEMAEAVRAGTPTSLEDPQQRKTLRDPKTHAGKRLVAYKKGNQKRANQQKIPATAPVEGSQRKWSKQPRVT
;
A
#
# COMPACT_ATOMS: atom_id res chain seq x y z
N MET A 1 -38.09 13.11 -30.12
CA MET A 1 -36.62 13.28 -30.00
C MET A 1 -36.01 11.90 -29.77
N SER A 2 -35.22 11.42 -30.72
CA SER A 2 -34.73 10.04 -30.77
C SER A 2 -33.72 9.73 -29.66
N TYR A 3 -34.12 8.88 -28.71
CA TYR A 3 -33.30 8.36 -27.60
C TYR A 3 -32.45 7.16 -28.06
N SER A 4 -31.62 7.30 -29.10
CA SER A 4 -30.83 6.15 -29.61
C SER A 4 -29.43 6.51 -30.11
N GLY A 5 -28.85 7.61 -29.62
CA GLY A 5 -27.43 7.91 -29.85
C GLY A 5 -26.52 7.21 -28.84
N TRP A 6 -25.83 6.15 -29.26
CA TRP A 6 -24.68 5.65 -28.48
C TRP A 6 -23.65 6.78 -28.34
N ARG A 7 -23.24 7.09 -27.11
CA ARG A 7 -22.22 8.11 -26.89
C ARG A 7 -20.93 7.71 -27.61
N PRO A 8 -20.28 8.64 -28.33
CA PRO A 8 -19.05 8.35 -29.04
C PRO A 8 -17.96 7.88 -28.07
N TYR A 9 -17.13 6.95 -28.54
CA TYR A 9 -16.02 6.43 -27.76
C TYR A 9 -15.04 7.57 -27.44
N VAL A 10 -14.77 7.78 -26.14
CA VAL A 10 -13.77 8.74 -25.68
C VAL A 10 -12.45 7.99 -25.46
N PRO A 11 -11.37 8.34 -26.19
CA PRO A 11 -10.05 7.75 -26.02
C PRO A 11 -9.50 7.90 -24.60
N VAL A 12 -8.67 6.95 -24.17
CA VAL A 12 -8.08 6.93 -22.82
C VAL A 12 -7.24 8.19 -22.53
N ALA A 13 -6.45 8.64 -23.50
CA ALA A 13 -5.64 9.85 -23.38
C ALA A 13 -6.51 11.08 -23.09
N GLU A 14 -7.66 11.19 -23.76
CA GLU A 14 -8.61 12.27 -23.53
C GLU A 14 -9.25 12.17 -22.14
N ARG A 15 -9.60 10.97 -21.67
CA ARG A 15 -10.12 10.78 -20.30
C ARG A 15 -9.11 11.22 -19.24
N ARG A 16 -7.84 10.84 -19.41
CA ARG A 16 -6.72 11.25 -18.54
C ARG A 16 -6.57 12.77 -18.52
N TRP A 17 -6.61 13.40 -19.70
CA TRP A 17 -6.53 14.86 -19.81
C TRP A 17 -7.72 15.55 -19.12
N ARG A 18 -8.95 15.06 -19.34
CA ARG A 18 -10.15 15.59 -18.65
C ARG A 18 -10.05 15.44 -17.13
N ALA A 19 -9.59 14.28 -16.66
CA ALA A 19 -9.37 14.01 -15.24
C ALA A 19 -8.30 14.95 -14.65
N ALA A 20 -7.18 15.16 -15.34
CA ALA A 20 -6.13 16.09 -14.93
C ALA A 20 -6.61 17.55 -14.87
N LYS A 21 -7.43 17.98 -15.85
CA LYS A 21 -8.03 19.34 -15.83
C LYS A 21 -8.97 19.52 -14.64
N LYS A 22 -9.81 18.52 -14.36
CA LYS A 22 -10.71 18.50 -13.19
C LYS A 22 -9.92 18.49 -11.88
N LEU A 23 -8.86 17.69 -11.78
CA LEU A 23 -7.93 17.65 -10.65
C LEU A 23 -7.28 19.02 -10.39
N ALA A 24 -6.80 19.68 -11.45
CA ALA A 24 -6.20 21.01 -11.34
C ALA A 24 -7.22 22.06 -10.85
N LYS A 25 -8.48 21.96 -11.28
CA LYS A 25 -9.56 22.81 -10.77
C LYS A 25 -9.84 22.56 -9.28
N LEU A 26 -9.90 21.30 -8.85
CA LEU A 26 -10.08 20.94 -7.44
C LEU A 26 -8.95 21.49 -6.56
N ARG A 27 -7.69 21.37 -7.01
CA ARG A 27 -6.53 21.96 -6.31
C ARG A 27 -6.64 23.47 -6.15
N LYS A 28 -7.06 24.18 -7.20
CA LYS A 28 -7.25 25.64 -7.17
C LYS A 28 -8.34 26.06 -6.19
N ASN A 29 -9.35 25.21 -6.00
CA ASN A 29 -10.43 25.46 -5.04
C ASN A 29 -10.06 25.09 -3.59
N GLY A 30 -8.79 24.75 -3.31
CA GLY A 30 -8.31 24.41 -1.96
C GLY A 30 -8.60 22.97 -1.52
N HIS A 31 -9.10 22.10 -2.41
CA HIS A 31 -9.33 20.69 -2.07
C HIS A 31 -8.00 19.92 -2.10
N ALA A 32 -7.64 19.29 -0.96
CA ALA A 32 -6.49 18.39 -0.88
C ALA A 32 -6.79 17.12 -1.70
N VAL A 33 -6.14 16.98 -2.85
CA VAL A 33 -6.34 15.84 -3.74
C VAL A 33 -5.20 14.84 -3.64
N SER A 34 -5.55 13.56 -3.53
CA SER A 34 -4.61 12.44 -3.58
C SER A 34 -5.03 11.49 -4.71
N PRO A 35 -4.62 11.78 -5.97
CA PRO A 35 -5.01 10.97 -7.13
C PRO A 35 -4.39 9.58 -7.06
N VAL A 36 -5.06 8.60 -7.66
CA VAL A 36 -4.52 7.24 -7.79
C VAL A 36 -3.81 7.10 -9.13
N THR A 37 -2.51 6.85 -9.10
CA THR A 37 -1.68 6.67 -10.29
C THR A 37 -1.12 5.25 -10.37
N ILE A 38 -1.48 4.52 -11.42
CA ILE A 38 -0.96 3.18 -11.65
C ILE A 38 0.20 3.25 -12.64
N ALA A 39 1.39 2.81 -12.20
CA ALA A 39 2.55 2.65 -13.06
C ALA A 39 2.66 1.20 -13.57
N GLY A 40 2.39 0.97 -14.85
CA GLY A 40 2.56 -0.34 -15.51
C GLY A 40 1.25 -1.07 -15.82
N ARG A 41 1.33 -2.40 -15.98
CA ARG A 41 0.20 -3.25 -16.40
C ARG A 41 -0.67 -3.75 -15.23
N SER A 42 -0.04 -4.03 -14.09
CA SER A 42 -0.72 -4.51 -12.88
C SER A 42 -1.34 -3.33 -12.11
N ILE A 43 -2.51 -3.56 -11.51
CA ILE A 43 -3.15 -2.55 -10.65
C ILE A 43 -2.38 -2.43 -9.34
N ALA A 44 -2.20 -3.55 -8.65
CA ALA A 44 -1.38 -3.64 -7.44
C ALA A 44 -0.13 -4.49 -7.67
N LYS A 45 0.94 -4.19 -6.94
CA LYS A 45 2.26 -4.82 -7.01
C LYS A 45 2.67 -5.44 -5.67
N SER A 46 2.40 -4.74 -4.57
CA SER A 46 2.72 -5.24 -3.23
C SER A 46 1.78 -6.38 -2.85
N LEU A 47 2.17 -7.11 -1.81
CA LEU A 47 1.34 -8.16 -1.26
C LEU A 47 0.02 -7.58 -0.73
N TRP A 48 0.04 -6.46 -0.01
CA TRP A 48 -1.16 -5.82 0.54
C TRP A 48 -2.18 -5.43 -0.53
N GLY A 49 -1.74 -4.71 -1.56
CA GLY A 49 -2.62 -4.29 -2.64
C GLY A 49 -3.16 -5.47 -3.45
N LYS A 50 -2.33 -6.51 -3.70
CA LYS A 50 -2.78 -7.74 -4.36
C LYS A 50 -3.81 -8.48 -3.53
N SER A 51 -3.53 -8.72 -2.25
CA SER A 51 -4.43 -9.44 -1.35
C SER A 51 -5.75 -8.69 -1.18
N TRP A 52 -5.73 -7.35 -1.12
CA TRP A 52 -6.95 -6.54 -1.13
C TRP A 52 -7.76 -6.72 -2.42
N CYS A 53 -7.10 -6.65 -3.59
CA CYS A 53 -7.79 -6.84 -4.87
C CYS A 53 -8.35 -8.26 -5.00
N THR A 54 -7.61 -9.28 -4.56
CA THR A 54 -8.06 -10.67 -4.54
C THR A 54 -9.27 -10.84 -3.61
N ASN A 55 -9.25 -10.23 -2.42
CA ASN A 55 -10.36 -10.27 -1.49
C ASN A 55 -11.63 -9.66 -2.09
N LEU A 56 -11.50 -8.51 -2.75
CA LEU A 56 -12.60 -7.86 -3.48
C LEU A 56 -13.17 -8.75 -4.61
N GLU A 57 -12.28 -9.42 -5.35
CA GLU A 57 -12.66 -10.25 -6.51
C GLU A 57 -13.39 -11.54 -6.14
N ARG A 58 -13.29 -11.98 -4.87
CA ARG A 58 -14.05 -13.12 -4.36
C ARG A 58 -15.54 -12.83 -4.16
N TYR A 59 -15.94 -11.57 -4.17
CA TYR A 59 -17.33 -11.19 -4.00
C TYR A 59 -18.10 -11.46 -5.31
N SER A 60 -18.72 -12.64 -5.40
CA SER A 60 -19.45 -13.13 -6.57
C SER A 60 -20.47 -12.12 -7.11
N ASP A 61 -21.12 -11.38 -6.21
CA ASP A 61 -22.18 -10.43 -6.54
C ASP A 61 -21.69 -9.26 -7.43
N TYR A 62 -20.37 -9.04 -7.49
CA TYR A 62 -19.78 -7.89 -8.19
C TYR A 62 -19.01 -8.24 -9.46
N GLU A 63 -18.83 -9.52 -9.80
CA GLU A 63 -17.93 -9.98 -10.86
C GLU A 63 -18.15 -9.24 -12.20
N ASN A 64 -19.42 -9.05 -12.59
CA ASN A 64 -19.80 -8.37 -13.83
C ASN A 64 -19.49 -6.85 -13.84
N ARG A 65 -19.28 -6.24 -12.67
CA ARG A 65 -19.04 -4.79 -12.50
C ARG A 65 -17.56 -4.45 -12.38
N LEU A 66 -16.74 -5.38 -11.89
CA LEU A 66 -15.31 -5.20 -11.64
C LEU A 66 -14.49 -4.83 -12.91
N PRO A 67 -14.68 -5.45 -14.10
CA PRO A 67 -13.88 -5.13 -15.28
C PRO A 67 -13.94 -3.65 -15.70
N ARG A 68 -15.11 -3.02 -15.58
CA ARG A 68 -15.29 -1.59 -15.87
C ARG A 68 -14.59 -0.73 -14.83
N GLY A 69 -14.64 -1.11 -13.55
CA GLY A 69 -13.89 -0.46 -12.48
C GLY A 69 -12.37 -0.50 -12.70
N ARG A 70 -11.84 -1.68 -13.05
CA ARG A 70 -10.42 -1.87 -13.42
C ARG A 70 -9.97 -0.92 -14.55
N THR A 71 -10.85 -0.69 -15.52
CA THR A 71 -10.57 0.23 -16.63
C THR A 71 -10.49 1.69 -16.15
N TYR A 72 -11.38 2.12 -15.26
CA TYR A 72 -11.41 3.49 -14.74
C TYR A 72 -10.18 3.81 -13.90
N VAL A 73 -9.79 2.92 -12.99
CA VAL A 73 -8.60 3.13 -12.16
C VAL A 73 -7.32 3.17 -13.01
N ARG A 74 -7.16 2.27 -13.99
CA ARG A 74 -6.02 2.25 -14.93
C ARG A 74 -5.92 3.51 -15.80
N ASN A 75 -7.05 4.12 -16.10
CA ASN A 75 -7.12 5.32 -16.90
C ASN A 75 -6.96 6.60 -16.08
N GLY A 76 -6.63 6.50 -14.78
CA GLY A 76 -6.45 7.67 -13.92
C GLY A 76 -7.75 8.44 -13.68
N SER A 77 -8.90 7.76 -13.74
CA SER A 77 -10.20 8.39 -13.48
C SER A 77 -10.41 8.68 -11.99
N VAL A 78 -9.73 8.00 -11.08
CA VAL A 78 -9.81 8.29 -9.64
C VAL A 78 -8.90 9.48 -9.32
N VAL A 79 -9.49 10.67 -9.26
CA VAL A 79 -8.74 11.94 -9.13
C VAL A 79 -8.45 12.29 -7.68
N ASP A 80 -9.24 11.77 -6.74
CA ASP A 80 -8.98 11.90 -5.32
C ASP A 80 -9.40 10.61 -4.62
N LEU A 81 -8.60 10.17 -3.65
CA LEU A 81 -8.89 9.04 -2.78
C LEU A 81 -8.25 9.32 -1.43
N GLN A 82 -9.08 9.43 -0.41
CA GLN A 82 -8.70 9.66 0.98
C GLN A 82 -9.21 8.49 1.81
N ILE A 83 -8.34 7.94 2.64
CA ILE A 83 -8.66 6.86 3.58
C ILE A 83 -8.53 7.47 4.96
N VAL A 84 -9.59 7.33 5.74
CA VAL A 84 -9.62 7.66 7.17
C VAL A 84 -10.27 6.48 7.90
N THR A 85 -10.24 6.50 9.24
CA THR A 85 -10.86 5.45 10.04
C THR A 85 -12.31 5.19 9.66
N GLY A 86 -12.61 3.94 9.28
CA GLY A 86 -13.95 3.46 8.91
C GLY A 86 -14.53 4.05 7.62
N LYS A 87 -13.82 4.92 6.90
CA LYS A 87 -14.38 5.62 5.73
C LYS A 87 -13.33 5.92 4.66
N VAL A 88 -13.69 5.63 3.42
CA VAL A 88 -12.95 6.04 2.23
C VAL A 88 -13.81 7.05 1.45
N SER A 89 -13.24 8.22 1.19
CA SER A 89 -13.86 9.28 0.39
C SER A 89 -13.06 9.46 -0.89
N ALA A 90 -13.73 9.45 -2.04
CA ALA A 90 -13.06 9.53 -3.32
C ALA A 90 -13.85 10.34 -4.33
N VAL A 91 -13.14 10.90 -5.30
CA VAL A 91 -13.73 11.61 -6.44
C VAL A 91 -13.28 10.91 -7.72
N VAL A 92 -14.25 10.54 -8.56
CA VAL A 92 -14.03 9.82 -9.81
C VAL A 92 -14.50 10.64 -11.00
N SER A 93 -13.61 10.85 -11.97
CA SER A 93 -13.89 11.49 -13.25
C SER A 93 -14.47 10.49 -14.25
N GLY A 94 -15.76 10.62 -14.53
CA GLY A 94 -16.47 9.98 -15.63
C GLY A 94 -17.05 11.02 -16.59
N SER A 95 -18.34 10.89 -16.93
CA SER A 95 -19.10 11.93 -17.63
C SER A 95 -19.05 13.25 -16.86
N ASP A 96 -19.21 13.16 -15.55
CA ASP A 96 -19.02 14.26 -14.60
C ASP A 96 -18.00 13.87 -13.52
N LEU A 97 -17.84 14.67 -12.47
CA LEU A 97 -17.21 14.29 -11.22
C LEU A 97 -18.23 13.61 -10.32
N TYR A 98 -17.95 12.38 -9.93
CA TYR A 98 -18.78 11.62 -9.00
C TYR A 98 -18.07 11.47 -7.67
N THR A 99 -18.78 11.76 -6.59
CA THR A 99 -18.31 11.52 -5.23
C THR A 99 -18.67 10.10 -4.84
N VAL A 100 -17.69 9.36 -4.34
CA VAL A 100 -17.83 7.99 -3.86
C VAL A 100 -17.48 7.97 -2.39
N THR A 101 -18.35 7.36 -1.58
CA THR A 101 -18.11 7.11 -0.17
C THR A 101 -18.25 5.62 0.08
N ILE A 102 -17.22 5.03 0.70
CA ILE A 102 -17.22 3.63 1.12
C ILE A 102 -17.03 3.64 2.63
N SER A 103 -17.99 3.12 3.37
CA SER A 103 -17.88 2.97 4.82
C SER A 103 -17.55 1.52 5.13
N ILE A 104 -16.52 1.30 5.94
CA ILE A 104 -16.07 -0.03 6.34
C ILE A 104 -16.20 -0.13 7.85
N ALA A 105 -16.86 -1.18 8.34
CA ALA A 105 -17.00 -1.39 9.76
C ALA A 105 -15.61 -1.57 10.41
N PRO A 106 -15.37 -0.94 11.58
CA PRO A 106 -14.16 -1.20 12.34
C PRO A 106 -14.16 -2.65 12.84
N ILE A 107 -12.97 -3.19 13.08
CA ILE A 107 -12.83 -4.55 13.60
C ILE A 107 -13.23 -4.60 15.08
N THR A 108 -13.85 -5.70 15.51
CA THR A 108 -14.17 -5.89 16.92
C THR A 108 -12.90 -6.16 17.73
N THR A 109 -12.86 -5.70 18.98
CA THR A 109 -11.71 -5.90 19.87
C THR A 109 -11.38 -7.38 20.08
N THR A 110 -12.39 -8.25 20.15
CA THR A 110 -12.23 -9.71 20.25
C THR A 110 -11.53 -10.29 19.02
N ARG A 111 -11.96 -9.88 17.80
CA ARG A 111 -11.33 -10.34 16.55
C ARG A 111 -9.89 -9.82 16.45
N TRP A 112 -9.66 -8.56 16.81
CA TRP A 112 -8.33 -7.95 16.78
C TRP A 112 -7.35 -8.63 17.74
N LYS A 113 -7.76 -8.88 18.99
CA LYS A 113 -6.95 -9.64 19.97
C LYS A 113 -6.62 -11.04 19.48
N ALA A 114 -7.56 -11.71 18.82
CA ALA A 114 -7.31 -13.03 18.23
C ALA A 114 -6.29 -12.98 17.09
N ILE A 115 -6.32 -11.96 16.24
CA ILE A 115 -5.28 -11.75 15.21
C ILE A 115 -3.93 -11.48 15.87
N CYS A 116 -3.87 -10.61 16.88
CA CYS A 116 -2.62 -10.29 17.58
C CYS A 116 -1.99 -11.52 18.23
N ARG A 117 -2.78 -12.33 18.92
CA ARG A 117 -2.30 -13.58 19.54
C ARG A 117 -1.77 -14.55 18.49
N ASP A 118 -2.48 -14.72 17.39
CA ASP A 118 -2.14 -15.75 16.40
C ASP A 118 -0.96 -15.32 15.50
N CYS A 119 -0.62 -14.02 15.51
CA CYS A 119 0.60 -13.47 14.91
C CYS A 119 1.74 -13.22 15.93
N ALA A 120 1.51 -13.49 17.22
CA ALA A 120 2.53 -13.25 18.25
C ALA A 120 3.78 -14.10 18.00
N GLY A 121 4.95 -13.48 18.11
CA GLY A 121 6.25 -14.15 17.93
C GLY A 121 6.61 -14.48 16.48
N THR A 122 5.82 -14.03 15.51
CA THR A 122 6.07 -14.28 14.06
C THR A 122 6.40 -13.03 13.26
N ILE A 123 6.27 -11.85 13.88
CA ILE A 123 6.55 -10.55 13.26
C ILE A 123 7.72 -9.92 14.03
N ASP A 124 8.89 -9.88 13.39
CA ASP A 124 10.12 -9.37 14.01
C ASP A 124 10.22 -7.83 13.96
N SER A 125 9.55 -7.20 12.99
CA SER A 125 9.60 -5.75 12.78
C SER A 125 8.33 -5.17 12.15
N LEU A 126 7.94 -3.98 12.61
CA LEU A 126 6.87 -3.18 11.98
C LEU A 126 7.16 -2.91 10.50
N VAL A 127 8.43 -2.67 10.18
CA VAL A 127 8.86 -2.33 8.83
C VAL A 127 8.65 -3.52 7.90
N GLU A 128 8.90 -4.74 8.36
CA GLU A 128 8.66 -5.97 7.59
C GLU A 128 7.17 -6.26 7.41
N LEU A 129 6.37 -6.01 8.45
CA LEU A 129 4.90 -6.06 8.39
C LEU A 129 4.36 -5.12 7.31
N LEU A 130 4.75 -3.84 7.36
CA LEU A 130 4.29 -2.85 6.37
C LEU A 130 4.83 -3.18 4.97
N GLN A 131 6.09 -3.57 4.83
CA GLN A 131 6.63 -3.99 3.53
C GLN A 131 5.99 -5.28 2.97
N GLY A 132 5.15 -5.97 3.76
CA GLY A 132 4.51 -7.21 3.37
C GLY A 132 5.50 -8.35 3.22
N ARG A 133 6.65 -8.28 3.91
CA ARG A 133 7.69 -9.32 3.95
C ARG A 133 7.46 -10.28 5.13
N LEU A 134 6.21 -10.66 5.34
CA LEU A 134 5.84 -11.57 6.41
C LEU A 134 5.85 -13.01 5.93
N SER A 135 5.97 -13.93 6.89
CA SER A 135 5.75 -15.35 6.61
C SER A 135 4.34 -15.56 6.03
N LYS A 136 4.22 -16.55 5.15
CA LYS A 136 2.94 -16.86 4.48
C LYS A 136 1.79 -17.10 5.49
N GLY A 137 2.09 -17.73 6.63
CA GLY A 137 1.09 -18.00 7.67
C GLY A 137 0.50 -16.72 8.30
N VAL A 138 1.31 -15.69 8.53
CA VAL A 138 0.83 -14.40 9.06
C VAL A 138 -0.05 -13.71 8.02
N MET A 139 0.38 -13.68 6.76
CA MET A 139 -0.41 -13.07 5.70
C MET A 139 -1.74 -13.80 5.48
N ASP A 140 -1.72 -15.13 5.47
CA ASP A 140 -2.93 -15.94 5.33
C ASP A 140 -3.89 -15.68 6.50
N ARG A 141 -3.38 -15.42 7.70
CA ARG A 141 -4.21 -15.06 8.85
C ARG A 141 -4.76 -13.63 8.77
N VAL A 142 -3.92 -12.64 8.50
CA VAL A 142 -4.34 -11.23 8.46
C VAL A 142 -5.28 -10.98 7.28
N CYS A 143 -5.08 -11.65 6.15
CA CYS A 143 -5.94 -11.56 4.97
C CYS A 143 -7.08 -12.58 4.94
N ARG A 144 -7.30 -13.35 6.02
CA ARG A 144 -8.34 -14.37 6.08
C ARG A 144 -9.72 -13.76 5.97
N GLU A 145 -10.61 -14.47 5.28
CA GLU A 145 -12.00 -14.06 5.11
C GLU A 145 -12.78 -14.17 6.43
N ALA A 146 -13.66 -13.20 6.68
CA ALA A 146 -14.54 -13.08 7.86
C ALA A 146 -13.86 -12.79 9.21
N ASP A 147 -12.66 -13.29 9.46
CA ASP A 147 -11.98 -13.20 10.76
C ASP A 147 -10.59 -12.56 10.71
N GLY A 148 -10.13 -12.20 9.51
CA GLY A 148 -8.95 -11.36 9.30
C GLY A 148 -9.24 -9.87 9.40
N LEU A 149 -8.26 -9.10 8.95
CA LEU A 149 -8.30 -7.64 8.90
C LEU A 149 -9.10 -7.13 7.70
N PHE A 150 -9.20 -7.90 6.62
CA PHE A 150 -9.99 -7.51 5.46
C PHE A 150 -11.50 -7.58 5.73
N PRO A 151 -12.27 -6.59 5.24
CA PRO A 151 -13.70 -6.56 5.46
C PRO A 151 -14.42 -7.68 4.71
N ALA A 152 -15.49 -8.20 5.29
CA ALA A 152 -16.47 -9.01 4.56
C ALA A 152 -17.46 -8.09 3.80
N PRO A 153 -18.16 -8.55 2.74
CA PRO A 153 -19.12 -7.74 1.99
C PRO A 153 -20.16 -7.03 2.87
N LYS A 154 -20.65 -7.72 3.91
CA LYS A 154 -21.63 -7.19 4.88
C LYS A 154 -21.08 -6.05 5.74
N GLU A 155 -19.76 -5.95 5.87
CA GLU A 155 -19.07 -4.90 6.62
C GLU A 155 -18.80 -3.65 5.75
N ILE A 156 -19.16 -3.68 4.46
CA ILE A 156 -18.90 -2.63 3.50
C ILE A 156 -20.22 -1.98 3.07
N LYS A 157 -20.34 -0.67 3.26
CA LYS A 157 -21.45 0.14 2.75
C LYS A 157 -20.93 1.04 1.63
N LEU A 158 -21.60 0.99 0.48
CA LEU A 158 -21.19 1.65 -0.75
C LEU A 158 -22.16 2.79 -1.08
N SER A 159 -21.63 3.93 -1.48
CA SER A 159 -22.42 5.07 -1.94
C SER A 159 -21.70 5.80 -3.07
N CYS A 160 -22.43 6.16 -4.12
CA CYS A 160 -21.91 6.94 -5.23
C CYS A 160 -22.96 7.92 -5.73
N SER A 161 -22.55 9.16 -6.03
CA SER A 161 -23.43 10.20 -6.58
C SER A 161 -23.78 10.01 -8.07
N CYS A 162 -23.51 8.84 -8.65
CA CYS A 162 -23.80 8.58 -10.05
C CYS A 162 -25.25 8.12 -10.25
N PRO A 163 -25.84 8.32 -11.44
CA PRO A 163 -27.23 7.91 -11.71
C PRO A 163 -27.41 6.39 -11.90
N ASP A 164 -26.42 5.59 -11.50
CA ASP A 164 -26.50 4.13 -11.52
C ASP A 164 -27.21 3.68 -10.24
N TRP A 165 -28.28 2.91 -10.37
CA TRP A 165 -29.09 2.42 -9.25
C TRP A 165 -28.46 1.21 -8.54
N ALA A 166 -27.39 0.64 -9.10
CA ALA A 166 -26.66 -0.44 -8.47
C ALA A 166 -25.78 0.05 -7.32
N ASP A 167 -25.82 -0.65 -6.18
CA ASP A 167 -24.93 -0.40 -5.03
C ASP A 167 -23.44 -0.41 -5.44
N MET A 168 -23.09 -1.33 -6.36
CA MET A 168 -21.76 -1.45 -6.94
C MET A 168 -21.73 -0.94 -8.38
N CYS A 169 -21.57 0.36 -8.55
CA CYS A 169 -21.33 0.95 -9.86
C CYS A 169 -19.84 0.85 -10.27
N LYS A 170 -19.54 1.13 -11.54
CA LYS A 170 -18.14 1.14 -12.05
C LYS A 170 -17.22 2.13 -11.31
N HIS A 171 -17.76 3.21 -10.74
CA HIS A 171 -16.97 4.19 -9.99
C HIS A 171 -16.58 3.65 -8.62
N VAL A 172 -17.53 3.01 -7.92
CA VAL A 172 -17.26 2.32 -6.64
C VAL A 172 -16.21 1.23 -6.84
N ALA A 173 -16.37 0.40 -7.87
CA ALA A 173 -15.38 -0.62 -8.22
C ALA A 173 -13.99 0.00 -8.51
N ALA A 174 -13.92 1.14 -9.20
CA ALA A 174 -12.66 1.83 -9.45
C ALA A 174 -12.00 2.32 -8.15
N VAL A 175 -12.79 2.79 -7.18
CA VAL A 175 -12.28 3.22 -5.86
C VAL A 175 -11.80 2.02 -5.05
N LEU A 176 -12.53 0.90 -5.05
CA LEU A 176 -12.10 -0.32 -4.36
C LEU A 176 -10.76 -0.85 -4.89
N TYR A 177 -10.55 -0.85 -6.22
CA TYR A 177 -9.23 -1.13 -6.78
C TYR A 177 -8.20 -0.06 -6.43
N GLY A 178 -8.61 1.21 -6.39
CA GLY A 178 -7.76 2.34 -6.01
C GLY A 178 -7.26 2.26 -4.57
N ILE A 179 -8.05 1.69 -3.64
CA ILE A 179 -7.60 1.38 -2.28
C ILE A 179 -6.43 0.40 -2.34
N GLY A 180 -6.51 -0.66 -3.14
CA GLY A 180 -5.40 -1.60 -3.31
C GLY A 180 -4.10 -0.93 -3.80
N VAL A 181 -4.20 0.00 -4.75
CA VAL A 181 -3.04 0.81 -5.20
C VAL A 181 -2.49 1.67 -4.06
N ARG A 182 -3.37 2.27 -3.26
CA ARG A 182 -2.96 3.10 -2.13
C ARG A 182 -2.29 2.27 -1.03
N LEU A 183 -2.75 1.05 -0.80
CA LEU A 183 -2.14 0.12 0.16
C LEU A 183 -0.76 -0.36 -0.28
N ASP A 184 -0.45 -0.38 -1.59
CA ASP A 184 0.92 -0.62 -2.05
C ASP A 184 1.89 0.48 -1.61
N GLU A 185 1.41 1.72 -1.53
CA GLU A 185 2.23 2.88 -1.14
C GLU A 185 2.25 3.06 0.37
N LYS A 186 1.10 2.85 1.03
CA LYS A 186 0.87 3.10 2.46
C LYS A 186 0.01 1.99 3.08
N PRO A 187 0.62 0.85 3.46
CA PRO A 187 -0.06 -0.30 4.07
C PRO A 187 -0.73 0.03 5.40
N ALA A 188 -0.16 0.95 6.18
CA ALA A 188 -0.68 1.40 7.47
C ALA A 188 -2.14 1.90 7.40
N LEU A 189 -2.55 2.42 6.23
CA LEU A 189 -3.92 2.88 6.00
C LEU A 189 -4.97 1.76 6.14
N LEU A 190 -4.60 0.49 5.99
CA LEU A 190 -5.52 -0.61 6.23
C LEU A 190 -5.87 -0.75 7.73
N PHE A 191 -4.86 -0.62 8.60
CA PHE A 191 -5.04 -0.65 10.05
C PHE A 191 -5.84 0.57 10.51
N GLU A 192 -5.50 1.76 10.01
CA GLU A 192 -6.26 2.99 10.25
C GLU A 192 -7.73 2.83 9.81
N LEU A 193 -7.97 2.33 8.59
CA LEU A 193 -9.30 2.11 8.05
C LEU A 193 -10.13 1.14 8.89
N ARG A 194 -9.48 0.13 9.49
CA ARG A 194 -10.13 -0.85 10.37
C ARG A 194 -10.17 -0.42 11.84
N GLY A 195 -9.59 0.74 12.17
CA GLY A 195 -9.62 1.34 13.50
C GLY A 195 -8.76 0.60 14.52
N VAL A 196 -7.61 0.07 14.10
CA VAL A 196 -6.67 -0.65 14.97
C VAL A 196 -5.26 -0.09 14.84
N ASP A 197 -4.49 -0.24 15.90
CA ASP A 197 -3.09 0.14 15.96
C ASP A 197 -2.19 -1.04 15.57
N GLU A 198 -1.44 -0.89 14.49
CA GLU A 198 -0.48 -1.87 13.99
C GLU A 198 0.66 -2.19 14.98
N THR A 199 0.95 -1.30 15.92
CA THR A 199 1.98 -1.54 16.95
C THR A 199 1.56 -2.61 17.96
N GLU A 200 0.25 -2.83 18.15
CA GLU A 200 -0.27 -3.88 19.03
C GLU A 200 0.05 -5.29 18.53
N LEU A 201 0.25 -5.47 17.21
CA LEU A 201 0.71 -6.75 16.65
C LEU A 201 2.13 -7.11 17.12
N LEU A 202 2.97 -6.10 17.36
CA LEU A 202 4.36 -6.28 17.82
C LEU A 202 4.42 -6.43 19.33
N ALA A 203 3.64 -5.65 20.07
CA ALA A 203 3.64 -5.67 21.53
C ALA A 203 3.26 -7.06 22.09
N ASN A 204 2.32 -7.73 21.44
CA ASN A 204 1.88 -9.07 21.85
C ASN A 204 2.87 -10.18 21.46
N ALA A 205 3.76 -9.93 20.48
CA ALA A 205 4.86 -10.85 20.18
C ALA A 205 5.87 -10.96 21.33
N GLY A 206 6.10 -9.87 22.07
CA GLY A 206 7.00 -9.85 23.22
C GLY A 206 6.39 -10.40 24.51
N GLN A 207 5.07 -10.25 24.71
CA GLN A 207 4.40 -10.67 25.95
C GLN A 207 4.27 -12.19 26.08
N GLU A 208 4.02 -12.92 24.98
CA GLU A 208 3.97 -14.40 25.03
C GLU A 208 5.33 -15.02 25.36
N LEU A 209 6.44 -14.40 24.91
CA LEU A 209 7.79 -14.83 25.29
C LEU A 209 8.06 -14.60 26.78
N SER A 210 7.52 -13.52 27.35
CA SER A 210 7.58 -13.26 28.80
C SER A 210 6.72 -14.23 29.62
N LEU A 211 5.53 -14.59 29.13
CA LEU A 211 4.63 -15.53 29.82
C LEU A 211 5.10 -17.00 29.71
N LYS A 212 5.79 -17.36 28.63
CA LYS A 212 6.47 -18.67 28.49
C LYS A 212 7.79 -18.74 29.28
N LYS A 213 8.29 -17.60 29.77
CA LYS A 213 9.33 -17.52 30.80
C LYS A 213 8.71 -17.43 32.20
N ALA A 214 7.67 -18.24 32.45
CA ALA A 214 7.34 -18.63 33.82
C ALA A 214 8.53 -19.45 34.34
N VAL A 215 9.34 -18.78 35.17
CA VAL A 215 10.49 -19.34 35.87
C VAL A 215 10.09 -20.66 36.52
N PRO A 216 10.83 -21.77 36.33
CA PRO A 216 10.60 -22.97 37.12
C PRO A 216 10.91 -22.62 38.58
N THR A 217 9.88 -22.68 39.43
CA THR A 217 9.99 -22.53 40.88
C THR A 217 10.69 -23.75 41.46
N THR A 218 11.99 -23.86 41.23
CA THR A 218 12.87 -24.70 42.04
C THR A 218 14.16 -23.94 42.26
N THR A 219 14.19 -23.17 43.33
CA THR A 219 15.42 -22.63 43.92
C THR A 219 16.25 -23.81 44.44
N LYS A 220 16.98 -24.48 43.54
CA LYS A 220 18.28 -25.05 43.90
C LYS A 220 19.30 -24.03 43.46
N VAL A 221 19.79 -23.27 44.43
CA VAL A 221 20.98 -22.43 44.28
C VAL A 221 22.09 -23.36 43.80
N LEU A 222 22.55 -23.16 42.57
CA LEU A 222 23.77 -23.81 42.09
C LEU A 222 24.93 -23.13 42.81
N ASP A 223 25.77 -23.96 43.41
CA ASP A 223 27.00 -23.54 44.07
C ASP A 223 27.95 -22.91 43.03
N ASP A 224 28.75 -21.94 43.46
CA ASP A 224 29.58 -21.08 42.61
C ASP A 224 30.64 -21.88 41.80
N GLY A 225 30.87 -23.15 42.18
CA GLY A 225 31.73 -24.08 41.46
C GLY A 225 31.12 -24.67 40.17
N ASP A 226 29.79 -24.63 39.99
CA ASP A 226 29.13 -25.33 38.88
C ASP A 226 28.90 -24.44 37.65
N VAL A 227 29.02 -23.11 37.80
CA VAL A 227 28.95 -22.16 36.68
C VAL A 227 30.20 -22.19 35.80
N ALA A 228 31.37 -22.54 36.36
CA ALA A 228 32.60 -22.68 35.59
C ALA A 228 32.57 -23.91 34.65
N ALA A 229 31.93 -25.00 35.09
CA ALA A 229 31.80 -26.23 34.32
C ALA A 229 30.83 -26.09 33.12
N VAL A 230 29.81 -25.25 33.25
CA VAL A 230 28.80 -25.02 32.19
C VAL A 230 29.34 -24.14 31.06
N PHE A 231 30.30 -23.23 31.34
CA PHE A 231 30.80 -22.28 30.34
C PHE A 231 32.20 -22.59 29.80
N GLY A 232 32.89 -23.65 30.25
CA GLY A 232 34.15 -24.09 29.65
C GLY A 232 35.23 -23.00 29.58
N LEU A 233 35.25 -22.10 30.56
CA LEU A 233 36.25 -21.03 30.67
C LEU A 233 37.23 -21.40 31.78
N GLU A 234 38.38 -21.94 31.38
CA GLU A 234 39.52 -22.17 32.24
C GLU A 234 40.14 -20.81 32.61
N MET A 235 39.79 -20.27 33.78
CA MET A 235 40.42 -19.07 34.34
C MET A 235 41.64 -19.49 35.15
N ALA A 236 42.83 -19.20 34.61
CA ALA A 236 44.10 -19.37 35.30
C ALA A 236 44.16 -18.56 36.61
N GLU A 237 44.59 -19.24 37.66
CA GLU A 237 44.62 -18.80 39.06
C GLU A 237 45.42 -17.50 39.26
N ALA A 238 44.80 -16.58 40.00
CA ALA A 238 45.44 -15.38 40.50
C ALA A 238 46.38 -15.71 41.67
N VAL A 239 47.68 -15.45 41.50
CA VAL A 239 48.61 -15.32 42.63
C VAL A 239 48.44 -13.91 43.22
N ARG A 240 48.09 -13.84 44.52
CA ARG A 240 48.14 -12.62 45.34
C ARG A 240 49.10 -12.80 46.51
N ALA A 241 50.07 -11.89 46.61
CA ALA A 241 50.65 -11.30 47.84
C ALA A 241 51.66 -10.22 47.36
N GLY A 242 51.51 -8.92 47.64
CA GLY A 242 51.88 -8.23 48.90
C GLY A 242 53.41 -8.26 49.12
N THR A 243 54.21 -7.18 49.24
CA THR A 243 54.00 -5.78 49.67
C THR A 243 55.29 -4.94 49.28
N PRO A 244 55.57 -3.73 49.83
CA PRO A 244 55.73 -2.46 49.10
C PRO A 244 57.19 -2.00 48.87
N THR A 245 57.46 -1.00 48.01
CA THR A 245 58.53 0.00 48.22
C THR A 245 58.26 1.28 47.40
N SER A 246 58.58 2.40 48.04
CA SER A 246 58.52 3.83 47.70
C SER A 246 59.15 4.29 46.39
N LEU A 247 58.63 5.38 45.78
CA LEU A 247 59.19 6.75 45.80
C LEU A 247 58.54 7.66 44.74
N GLU A 248 58.29 8.91 45.17
CA GLU A 248 58.36 10.18 44.41
C GLU A 248 57.28 10.61 43.39
N ASP A 249 56.63 11.73 43.75
CA ASP A 249 55.99 12.77 42.91
C ASP A 249 57.11 13.62 42.21
N PRO A 250 56.89 14.58 41.27
CA PRO A 250 55.62 15.11 40.76
C PRO A 250 55.61 15.56 39.26
N GLN A 251 54.47 16.16 38.85
CA GLN A 251 54.31 17.16 37.77
C GLN A 251 54.51 16.74 36.29
N GLN A 252 53.49 16.94 35.44
CA GLN A 252 53.31 18.21 34.70
C GLN A 252 52.14 18.17 33.68
N ARG A 253 51.59 19.38 33.55
CA ARG A 253 50.47 19.87 32.74
C ARG A 253 50.90 20.10 31.28
N LYS A 254 49.98 19.96 30.31
CA LYS A 254 49.74 20.78 29.07
C LYS A 254 49.11 19.89 27.97
N THR A 255 47.84 20.06 27.58
CA THR A 255 47.20 21.09 26.71
C THR A 255 47.67 21.12 25.25
N LEU A 256 46.67 21.18 24.35
CA LEU A 256 46.69 21.61 22.93
C LEU A 256 47.12 20.49 21.96
N ARG A 257 46.52 20.30 20.76
CA ARG A 257 45.96 21.27 19.81
C ARG A 257 45.28 20.51 18.66
N ASP A 258 44.16 21.02 18.13
CA ASP A 258 43.67 20.70 16.78
C ASP A 258 44.68 21.09 15.69
N PRO A 259 44.52 20.54 14.47
CA PRO A 259 44.39 21.45 13.33
C PRO A 259 43.34 21.07 12.27
N LYS A 260 42.42 22.01 12.05
CA LYS A 260 42.02 22.67 10.77
C LYS A 260 42.14 21.94 9.42
N THR A 261 40.98 21.81 8.78
CA THR A 261 40.58 22.27 7.41
C THR A 261 41.64 22.47 6.31
N HIS A 262 41.36 21.92 5.11
CA HIS A 262 41.62 22.60 3.83
C HIS A 262 40.52 22.31 2.78
N ALA A 263 40.18 23.38 2.05
CA ALA A 263 39.19 23.46 0.97
C ALA A 263 39.78 23.11 -0.41
N GLY A 264 38.94 22.75 -1.38
CA GLY A 264 39.33 22.63 -2.79
C GLY A 264 38.16 22.45 -3.76
N LYS A 265 37.92 23.47 -4.60
CA LYS A 265 36.84 23.65 -5.59
C LYS A 265 37.00 22.76 -6.85
N ARG A 266 35.89 22.44 -7.55
CA ARG A 266 35.60 22.94 -8.93
C ARG A 266 34.25 22.46 -9.49
N LEU A 267 33.50 23.43 -10.01
CA LEU A 267 32.36 23.33 -10.92
C LEU A 267 32.86 23.19 -12.36
N VAL A 268 32.15 22.44 -13.22
CA VAL A 268 32.12 22.66 -14.68
C VAL A 268 30.70 22.39 -15.20
N ALA A 269 30.15 23.36 -15.92
CA ALA A 269 28.83 23.35 -16.53
C ALA A 269 28.90 23.14 -18.06
N TYR A 270 27.91 22.42 -18.56
CA TYR A 270 27.13 22.61 -19.79
C TYR A 270 27.78 22.51 -21.19
N LYS A 271 27.18 21.66 -22.05
CA LYS A 271 27.02 21.97 -23.48
C LYS A 271 25.72 21.43 -24.08
N LYS A 272 24.97 22.35 -24.67
CA LYS A 272 23.78 22.20 -25.54
C LYS A 272 24.20 21.68 -26.92
N GLY A 273 23.37 20.83 -27.53
CA GLY A 273 23.37 20.52 -28.97
C GLY A 273 21.98 20.00 -29.35
N ASN A 274 21.05 20.90 -29.68
CA ASN A 274 20.70 21.43 -30.99
C ASN A 274 19.69 20.56 -31.75
N GLN A 275 18.54 21.18 -32.03
CA GLN A 275 17.38 20.65 -32.72
C GLN A 275 17.68 20.50 -34.22
N LYS A 276 17.26 19.39 -34.82
CA LYS A 276 17.01 19.31 -36.27
C LYS A 276 15.55 18.94 -36.51
N ARG A 277 14.86 19.87 -37.17
CA ARG A 277 13.59 19.71 -37.88
C ARG A 277 13.77 18.77 -39.07
N ALA A 278 12.88 17.81 -39.22
CA ALA A 278 12.53 17.11 -40.46
C ALA A 278 11.24 16.33 -40.16
N ASN A 279 10.23 16.19 -41.01
CA ASN A 279 9.78 16.84 -42.22
C ASN A 279 8.32 16.35 -42.31
N GLN A 280 7.36 17.25 -42.39
CA GLN A 280 5.96 16.88 -42.56
C GLN A 280 5.75 16.44 -44.01
N GLN A 281 5.65 15.13 -44.25
CA GLN A 281 5.13 14.62 -45.51
C GLN A 281 3.61 14.51 -45.43
N LYS A 282 2.98 15.33 -46.27
CA LYS A 282 1.56 15.32 -46.62
C LYS A 282 1.17 13.93 -47.15
N ILE A 283 0.11 13.35 -46.61
CA ILE A 283 -0.65 12.28 -47.25
C ILE A 283 -1.84 12.96 -47.95
N PRO A 284 -2.03 12.83 -49.26
CA PRO A 284 -3.19 13.41 -49.94
C PRO A 284 -4.46 12.64 -49.62
N ALA A 285 -5.56 13.39 -49.52
CA ALA A 285 -6.92 12.88 -49.41
C ALA A 285 -7.34 12.17 -50.71
N THR A 286 -7.86 10.94 -50.59
CA THR A 286 -8.71 10.33 -51.60
C THR A 286 -10.11 10.12 -51.01
N ALA A 287 -11.09 10.62 -51.76
CA ALA A 287 -12.53 10.56 -51.51
C ALA A 287 -13.11 9.18 -51.92
N PRO A 288 -14.42 8.94 -51.76
CA PRO A 288 -14.98 7.65 -51.33
C PRO A 288 -15.13 6.62 -52.46
N VAL A 289 -15.04 5.34 -52.09
CA VAL A 289 -15.52 4.24 -52.94
C VAL A 289 -16.92 3.85 -52.48
N GLU A 290 -17.85 4.11 -53.38
CA GLU A 290 -19.26 3.73 -53.37
C GLU A 290 -19.42 2.21 -53.58
N GLY A 291 -20.45 1.64 -52.94
CA GLY A 291 -21.19 0.50 -53.51
C GLY A 291 -20.68 -0.92 -53.24
N SER A 292 -21.24 -1.57 -52.21
CA SER A 292 -21.76 -2.94 -52.38
C SER A 292 -22.74 -3.28 -51.27
N GLN A 293 -24.02 -3.01 -51.52
CA GLN A 293 -25.13 -3.57 -50.76
C GLN A 293 -25.18 -5.09 -51.01
N ARG A 294 -24.71 -5.89 -50.04
CA ARG A 294 -25.07 -7.32 -50.00
C ARG A 294 -26.44 -7.45 -49.35
N LYS A 295 -27.44 -7.66 -50.20
CA LYS A 295 -28.79 -8.12 -49.83
C LYS A 295 -28.67 -9.41 -49.01
N TRP A 296 -29.08 -9.38 -47.75
CA TRP A 296 -29.46 -10.59 -47.02
C TRP A 296 -30.90 -10.96 -47.40
N SER A 297 -31.02 -12.02 -48.19
CA SER A 297 -32.28 -12.69 -48.48
C SER A 297 -32.85 -13.30 -47.20
N LYS A 298 -34.09 -12.89 -46.90
CA LYS A 298 -34.95 -13.53 -45.90
C LYS A 298 -35.24 -14.96 -46.37
N GLN A 299 -34.91 -15.96 -45.56
CA GLN A 299 -35.53 -17.28 -45.66
C GLN A 299 -36.80 -17.30 -44.79
N PRO A 300 -37.89 -17.92 -45.26
CA PRO A 300 -39.17 -17.95 -44.55
C PRO A 300 -39.20 -19.02 -43.45
N ARG A 301 -39.95 -18.71 -42.38
CA ARG A 301 -40.47 -19.67 -41.40
C ARG A 301 -41.34 -20.71 -42.11
N VAL A 302 -41.13 -21.98 -41.77
CA VAL A 302 -42.14 -23.03 -41.87
C VAL A 302 -42.12 -23.79 -40.55
N THR A 303 -43.31 -23.80 -39.92
CA THR A 303 -43.88 -24.64 -38.85
C THR A 303 -42.93 -25.35 -37.88
#